data_AF-A0A7C1GNT9-F1
#
_entry.id   AF-A0A7C1GNT9-F1
#
_cell.length_a   1.000
_cell.length_b   1.000
_cell.length_c   1.000
_cell.angle_alpha   90.00
_cell.angle_beta   90.00
_cell.angle_gamma   90.00
#
_symmetry.space_group_name_H-M   'P 1'
#
loop_
_entity.id
_entity.type
_entity.pdbx_description
1 polymer ?
#
loop_
_entity_poly.entity_id
_entity_poly.type
_entity_poly.pdbx_seq_one_letter_code
_entity_poly.pdbx_strand_id
1 'polypeptide(L)'
;MGYLKYMAEQWKRPMQGEHAELMRQRMLIWRREPTVVRIPKPTRINRARALGYKAKQGFVVARVRIRKGGLNRPRPSSGRRPKRMGVYGYSPHKSAQLIAEEKAARKFPNLVVLGSYYVGEDGVYKWYEVVMVDPNHPAVKKDIERRWVSGYKVEKARPSRELLLKILSKAKLDVENEQKDSQ
;
A
#
# COMPACT_ATOMS: atom_id res chain seq x y z
N MET A 1 0.34 -30.34 16.49
CA MET A 1 0.62 -29.28 15.50
C MET A 1 -0.36 -28.12 15.72
N GLY A 2 0.08 -26.87 15.62
CA GLY A 2 -0.79 -25.70 15.81
C GLY A 2 -1.60 -25.30 14.57
N TYR A 3 -2.76 -24.68 14.78
CA TYR A 3 -3.67 -24.17 13.74
C TYR A 3 -2.99 -23.41 12.60
N LEU A 4 -1.99 -22.56 12.89
CA LEU A 4 -1.30 -21.75 11.89
C LEU A 4 -0.55 -22.59 10.85
N LYS A 5 -0.10 -23.80 11.23
CA LYS A 5 0.58 -24.73 10.33
C LYS A 5 -0.39 -25.29 9.28
N TYR A 6 -1.57 -25.74 9.71
CA TYR A 6 -2.61 -26.23 8.81
C TYR A 6 -3.09 -25.13 7.86
N MET A 7 -3.26 -23.90 8.36
CA MET A 7 -3.54 -22.77 7.47
C MET A 7 -2.41 -22.57 6.46
N ALA A 8 -1.14 -22.58 6.88
CA ALA A 8 -0.03 -22.42 5.97
C ALA A 8 -0.02 -23.47 4.84
N GLU A 9 -0.40 -24.71 5.17
CA GLU A 9 -0.51 -25.83 4.23
C GLU A 9 -1.62 -25.65 3.20
N GLN A 10 -2.83 -25.26 3.61
CA GLN A 10 -3.94 -24.97 2.70
C GLN A 10 -3.59 -23.86 1.70
N TRP A 11 -2.88 -22.84 2.15
CA TRP A 11 -2.42 -21.73 1.30
C TRP A 11 -1.27 -22.07 0.36
N LYS A 12 -0.70 -23.29 0.41
CA LYS A 12 0.29 -23.73 -0.60
C LYS A 12 -0.37 -23.98 -1.96
N ARG A 13 -1.63 -24.43 -1.97
CA ARG A 13 -2.40 -24.72 -3.18
C ARG A 13 -3.78 -24.02 -3.13
N PRO A 14 -3.82 -22.68 -3.19
CA PRO A 14 -5.03 -21.93 -2.88
C PRO A 14 -6.14 -22.05 -3.95
N MET A 15 -5.83 -22.61 -5.13
CA MET A 15 -6.80 -22.81 -6.21
C MET A 15 -7.25 -24.28 -6.32
N GLN A 16 -6.99 -25.11 -5.31
CA GLN A 16 -7.42 -26.51 -5.27
C GLN A 16 -8.33 -26.77 -4.07
N GLY A 17 -9.26 -27.74 -4.22
CA GLY A 17 -10.18 -28.18 -3.16
C GLY A 17 -11.18 -27.12 -2.71
N GLU A 18 -11.71 -27.27 -1.50
CA GLU A 18 -12.71 -26.37 -0.89
C GLU A 18 -12.21 -24.91 -0.80
N HIS A 19 -10.91 -24.70 -0.60
CA HIS A 19 -10.33 -23.36 -0.53
C HIS A 19 -10.47 -22.61 -1.86
N ALA A 20 -10.44 -23.33 -3.00
CA ALA A 20 -10.58 -22.74 -4.33
C ALA A 20 -11.95 -22.09 -4.52
N GLU A 21 -13.01 -22.75 -4.05
CA GLU A 21 -14.37 -22.25 -4.16
C GLU A 21 -14.55 -20.95 -3.37
N LEU A 22 -14.05 -20.94 -2.13
CA LEU A 22 -14.04 -19.76 -1.28
C LEU A 22 -13.21 -18.61 -1.88
N MET A 23 -12.07 -18.92 -2.49
CA MET A 23 -11.27 -17.91 -3.21
C MET A 23 -11.99 -17.39 -4.45
N ARG A 24 -12.69 -18.24 -5.21
CA ARG A 24 -13.48 -17.84 -6.38
C ARG A 24 -14.61 -16.89 -6.01
N GLN A 25 -15.36 -17.18 -4.94
CA GLN A 25 -16.40 -16.29 -4.42
C GLN A 25 -15.83 -14.93 -3.99
N ARG A 26 -14.71 -14.95 -3.26
CA ARG A 26 -14.01 -13.71 -2.84
C ARG A 26 -13.53 -12.88 -4.02
N MET A 27 -12.97 -13.51 -5.04
CA MET A 27 -12.45 -12.83 -6.22
C MET A 27 -13.56 -12.10 -6.99
N LEU A 28 -14.78 -12.66 -7.02
CA LEU A 28 -15.93 -12.00 -7.63
C LEU A 28 -16.28 -10.69 -6.91
N ILE A 29 -16.18 -10.67 -5.57
CA ILE A 29 -16.37 -9.47 -4.75
C ILE A 29 -15.22 -8.48 -4.96
N TRP A 30 -13.96 -8.95 -4.90
CA TRP A 30 -12.77 -8.10 -4.98
C TRP A 30 -12.57 -7.40 -6.32
N ARG A 31 -13.16 -7.94 -7.40
CA ARG A 31 -13.19 -7.26 -8.71
C ARG A 31 -14.01 -5.97 -8.68
N ARG A 32 -15.07 -5.94 -7.88
CA ARG A 32 -15.98 -4.78 -7.71
C ARG A 32 -15.43 -3.77 -6.69
N GLU A 33 -14.55 -4.21 -5.80
CA GLU A 33 -13.89 -3.35 -4.81
C GLU A 33 -12.96 -2.30 -5.45
N PRO A 34 -12.75 -1.14 -4.80
CA PRO A 34 -11.79 -0.15 -5.24
C PRO A 34 -10.34 -0.63 -5.09
N THR A 35 -9.39 0.15 -5.60
CA THR A 35 -7.98 -0.28 -5.66
C THR A 35 -7.34 -0.52 -4.30
N VAL A 36 -7.73 0.24 -3.28
CA VAL A 36 -7.26 0.09 -1.90
C VAL A 36 -8.49 0.03 -0.99
N VAL A 37 -8.65 -1.07 -0.26
CA VAL A 37 -9.77 -1.31 0.67
C VAL A 37 -9.22 -1.61 2.05
N ARG A 38 -9.74 -0.95 3.08
CA ARG A 38 -9.47 -1.36 4.47
C ARG A 38 -10.30 -2.59 4.82
N ILE A 39 -9.66 -3.63 5.32
CA ILE A 39 -10.33 -4.86 5.76
C ILE A 39 -10.33 -4.91 7.30
N PRO A 40 -11.41 -5.41 7.92
CA PRO A 40 -11.46 -5.56 9.39
C PRO A 40 -10.48 -6.63 9.92
N LYS A 41 -10.29 -7.75 9.22
CA LYS A 41 -9.43 -8.86 9.64
C LYS A 41 -8.59 -9.37 8.47
N PRO A 42 -7.35 -9.84 8.72
CA PRO A 42 -6.51 -10.40 7.66
C PRO A 42 -7.14 -11.67 7.09
N THR A 43 -7.07 -11.82 5.77
CA THR A 43 -7.54 -13.03 5.09
C THR A 43 -6.65 -14.24 5.41
N ARG A 44 -5.35 -14.00 5.58
CA ARG A 44 -4.34 -15.02 5.86
C ARG A 44 -3.63 -14.70 7.18
N ILE A 45 -4.20 -15.17 8.30
CA ILE A 45 -3.71 -14.83 9.64
C ILE A 45 -2.29 -15.35 9.92
N ASN A 46 -1.90 -16.49 9.34
CA ASN A 46 -0.56 -17.04 9.53
C ASN A 46 0.54 -16.13 8.97
N ARG A 47 0.35 -15.58 7.75
CA ARG A 47 1.32 -14.63 7.16
C ARG A 47 1.23 -13.26 7.81
N ALA A 48 0.04 -12.79 8.14
CA ALA A 48 -0.13 -11.52 8.85
C ALA A 48 0.63 -11.54 10.19
N ARG A 49 0.50 -12.61 10.99
CA ARG A 49 1.23 -12.77 12.26
C ARG A 49 2.74 -12.85 12.07
N ALA A 50 3.22 -13.51 11.01
CA ALA A 50 4.64 -13.55 10.69
C ALA A 50 5.22 -12.16 10.37
N LEU A 51 4.44 -11.26 9.77
CA LEU A 51 4.82 -9.85 9.57
C LEU A 51 4.64 -9.00 10.84
N GLY A 52 3.98 -9.54 11.85
CA GLY A 52 3.77 -8.89 13.14
C GLY A 52 2.41 -8.28 13.39
N TYR A 53 1.39 -8.68 12.62
CA TYR A 53 0.03 -8.31 12.92
C TYR A 53 -0.37 -8.83 14.31
N LYS A 54 -0.87 -7.92 15.16
CA LYS A 54 -1.55 -8.25 16.42
C LYS A 54 -2.99 -7.77 16.35
N ALA A 55 -3.91 -8.54 16.93
CA ALA A 55 -5.31 -8.17 17.03
C ALA A 55 -5.51 -7.15 18.19
N LYS A 56 -4.94 -5.96 18.01
CA LYS A 56 -5.03 -4.83 18.95
C LYS A 56 -5.43 -3.58 18.17
N GLN A 57 -5.96 -2.58 18.87
CA GLN A 57 -6.19 -1.27 18.30
C GLN A 57 -4.86 -0.65 17.81
N GLY A 58 -4.92 0.08 16.69
CA GLY A 58 -3.74 0.63 16.01
C GLY A 58 -3.16 -0.28 14.93
N PHE A 59 -3.61 -1.54 14.79
CA PHE A 59 -3.29 -2.37 13.62
C PHE A 59 -4.37 -2.27 12.56
N VAL A 60 -3.95 -2.10 11.31
CA VAL A 60 -4.84 -1.99 10.15
C VAL A 60 -4.34 -2.92 9.06
N VAL A 61 -5.26 -3.60 8.38
CA VAL A 61 -4.95 -4.37 7.17
C VAL A 61 -5.67 -3.74 6.00
N ALA A 62 -4.95 -3.50 4.91
CA ALA A 62 -5.52 -3.00 3.66
C ALA A 62 -5.27 -3.97 2.52
N ARG A 63 -6.31 -4.29 1.75
CA ARG A 63 -6.21 -5.01 0.49
C ARG A 63 -5.90 -4.02 -0.62
N VAL A 64 -4.91 -4.35 -1.44
CA VAL A 64 -4.49 -3.54 -2.58
C VAL A 64 -4.49 -4.41 -3.83
N ARG A 65 -5.16 -3.94 -4.89
CA ARG A 65 -5.12 -4.57 -6.22
C ARG A 65 -4.07 -3.90 -7.10
N ILE A 66 -3.24 -4.70 -7.75
CA ILE A 66 -2.17 -4.28 -8.67
C ILE A 66 -2.40 -4.94 -10.02
N ARG A 67 -2.35 -4.17 -11.10
CA ARG A 67 -2.51 -4.71 -12.46
C ARG A 67 -1.29 -5.59 -12.81
N LYS A 68 -1.54 -6.74 -13.41
CA LYS A 68 -0.52 -7.64 -13.98
C LYS A 68 0.07 -7.03 -15.26
N GLY A 69 1.27 -7.48 -15.59
CA GLY A 69 1.99 -7.10 -16.80
C GLY A 69 3.13 -6.11 -16.56
N GLY A 70 3.78 -5.72 -17.65
CA GLY A 70 4.88 -4.77 -17.66
C GLY A 70 4.42 -3.31 -17.61
N LEU A 71 5.40 -2.43 -17.60
CA LEU A 71 5.26 -0.98 -17.72
C LEU A 71 5.40 -0.59 -19.20
N ASN A 72 4.52 0.30 -19.65
CA ASN A 72 4.70 1.02 -20.90
C ASN A 72 5.24 2.41 -20.59
N ARG A 73 6.31 2.82 -21.28
CA ARG A 73 6.87 4.17 -21.15
C ARG A 73 5.97 5.17 -21.89
N PRO A 74 5.94 6.44 -21.48
CA PRO A 74 5.30 7.47 -22.28
C PRO A 74 6.03 7.62 -23.62
N ARG A 75 5.27 7.83 -24.72
CA ARG A 75 5.85 8.01 -26.06
C ARG A 75 6.64 9.32 -26.09
N PRO A 76 7.92 9.32 -26.50
CA PRO A 76 8.69 10.56 -26.67
C PRO A 76 8.02 11.47 -27.71
N SER A 77 7.94 12.77 -27.41
CA SER A 77 7.35 13.78 -28.31
C SER A 77 8.34 14.33 -29.35
N SER A 78 9.64 14.22 -29.10
CA SER A 78 10.71 14.71 -29.99
C SER A 78 11.59 13.56 -30.49
N GLY A 79 12.34 13.82 -31.56
CA GLY A 79 13.27 12.85 -32.15
C GLY A 79 14.22 12.26 -31.11
N ARG A 80 14.38 10.93 -31.15
CA ARG A 80 15.31 10.16 -30.32
C ARG A 80 16.00 9.11 -31.16
N ARG A 81 17.17 8.67 -30.71
CA ARG A 81 17.85 7.51 -31.31
C ARG A 81 16.92 6.29 -31.28
N PRO A 82 16.93 5.42 -32.30
CA PRO A 82 16.05 4.25 -32.38
C PRO A 82 16.04 3.39 -31.09
N LYS A 83 17.20 3.19 -30.46
CA LYS A 83 17.32 2.45 -29.18
C LYS A 83 16.52 3.05 -28.01
N ARG A 84 16.18 4.34 -28.05
CA ARG A 84 15.41 5.07 -27.02
C ARG A 84 13.95 5.29 -27.42
N MET A 85 13.52 4.79 -28.57
CA MET A 85 12.14 4.91 -29.07
C MET A 85 11.20 3.80 -28.56
N GLY A 86 11.71 2.79 -27.87
CA GLY A 86 10.90 1.71 -27.30
C GLY A 86 9.88 2.22 -26.28
N VAL A 87 8.62 1.78 -26.43
CA VAL A 87 7.48 2.18 -25.58
C VAL A 87 6.97 1.00 -24.76
N TYR A 88 6.77 -0.15 -25.40
CA TYR A 88 6.13 -1.33 -24.81
C TYR A 88 7.15 -2.32 -24.24
N GLY A 89 6.68 -3.18 -23.33
CA GLY A 89 7.43 -4.37 -22.91
C GLY A 89 8.54 -4.11 -21.90
N TYR A 90 8.49 -3.02 -21.15
CA TYR A 90 9.47 -2.78 -20.08
C TYR A 90 9.03 -3.45 -18.78
N SER A 91 9.97 -4.10 -18.11
CA SER A 91 9.75 -4.57 -16.74
C SER A 91 9.89 -3.43 -15.75
N PRO A 92 8.96 -3.27 -14.79
CA PRO A 92 9.12 -2.28 -13.73
C PRO A 92 10.32 -2.62 -12.84
N HIS A 93 11.06 -1.61 -12.40
CA HIS A 93 12.16 -1.79 -11.45
C HIS A 93 11.68 -2.22 -10.06
N LYS A 94 10.44 -1.88 -9.69
CA LYS A 94 9.84 -2.23 -8.40
C LYS A 94 9.00 -3.50 -8.54
N SER A 95 9.03 -4.33 -7.50
CA SER A 95 8.15 -5.50 -7.42
C SER A 95 6.68 -5.07 -7.27
N ALA A 96 5.75 -5.89 -7.75
CA ALA A 96 4.31 -5.64 -7.58
C ALA A 96 3.92 -5.52 -6.10
N GLN A 97 4.64 -6.23 -5.23
CA GLN A 97 4.48 -6.18 -3.78
C GLN A 97 4.87 -4.80 -3.22
N LEU A 98 6.05 -4.28 -3.59
CA LEU A 98 6.49 -2.95 -3.16
C LEU A 98 5.55 -1.85 -3.68
N ILE A 99 5.06 -1.99 -4.92
CA ILE A 99 4.06 -1.07 -5.49
C ILE A 99 2.76 -1.11 -4.68
N ALA A 100 2.35 -2.27 -4.16
CA ALA A 100 1.17 -2.40 -3.31
C ALA A 100 1.35 -1.68 -1.97
N GLU A 101 2.51 -1.82 -1.35
CA GLU A 101 2.88 -1.13 -0.10
C GLU A 101 2.88 0.39 -0.29
N GLU A 102 3.49 0.89 -1.36
CA GLU A 102 3.49 2.33 -1.69
C GLU A 102 2.07 2.86 -1.92
N LYS A 103 1.20 2.10 -2.59
CA LYS A 103 -0.21 2.50 -2.77
C LYS A 103 -0.96 2.56 -1.45
N ALA A 104 -0.74 1.61 -0.54
CA ALA A 104 -1.34 1.61 0.79
C ALA A 104 -0.86 2.80 1.61
N ALA A 105 0.46 3.05 1.64
CA ALA A 105 1.07 4.17 2.35
C ALA A 105 0.56 5.53 1.85
N ARG A 106 0.39 5.69 0.53
CA ARG A 106 -0.21 6.91 -0.06
C ARG A 106 -1.67 7.11 0.35
N LYS A 107 -2.43 6.03 0.53
CA LYS A 107 -3.85 6.10 0.95
C LYS A 107 -3.98 6.37 2.45
N PHE A 108 -3.07 5.85 3.26
CA PHE A 108 -3.06 5.98 4.72
C PHE A 108 -1.75 6.62 5.20
N PRO A 109 -1.57 7.94 4.99
CA PRO A 109 -0.30 8.61 5.28
C PRO A 109 0.04 8.71 6.77
N ASN A 110 -0.96 8.52 7.65
CA ASN A 110 -0.79 8.51 9.10
C ASN A 110 -0.35 7.15 9.66
N LEU A 111 -0.30 6.11 8.82
CA LEU A 111 0.07 4.76 9.21
C LEU A 111 1.44 4.37 8.64
N VAL A 112 2.12 3.48 9.34
CA VAL A 112 3.41 2.90 8.92
C VAL A 112 3.18 1.50 8.37
N VAL A 113 3.73 1.21 7.20
CA VAL A 113 3.68 -0.13 6.61
C VAL A 113 4.68 -1.04 7.33
N LEU A 114 4.20 -2.17 7.86
CA LEU A 114 5.06 -3.23 8.41
C LEU A 114 5.52 -4.20 7.34
N GLY A 115 4.69 -4.39 6.31
CA GLY A 115 4.95 -5.29 5.19
C GLY A 115 3.65 -5.77 4.57
N SER A 116 3.78 -6.65 3.57
CA SER A 116 2.64 -7.17 2.83
C SER A 116 2.77 -8.65 2.50
N TYR A 117 1.66 -9.29 2.13
CA TYR A 117 1.65 -10.64 1.61
C TYR A 117 0.66 -10.82 0.46
N TYR A 118 0.98 -11.76 -0.42
CA TYR A 118 0.12 -12.18 -1.52
C TYR A 118 -1.13 -12.91 -1.01
N VAL A 119 -2.27 -12.62 -1.61
CA VAL A 119 -3.56 -13.23 -1.27
C VAL A 119 -4.18 -13.95 -2.46
N GLY A 120 -4.10 -13.40 -3.66
CA GLY A 120 -4.72 -14.02 -4.83
C GLY A 120 -4.44 -13.23 -6.09
N GLU A 121 -4.75 -13.81 -7.23
CA GLU A 121 -4.60 -13.16 -8.52
C GLU A 121 -5.59 -13.73 -9.52
N ASP A 122 -6.08 -12.87 -10.41
CA ASP A 122 -6.83 -13.28 -11.58
C ASP A 122 -5.99 -13.03 -12.84
N GLY A 123 -6.61 -13.01 -14.02
CA GLY A 123 -5.89 -12.74 -15.27
C GLY A 123 -5.34 -11.32 -15.36
N VAL A 124 -5.96 -10.35 -14.67
CA VAL A 124 -5.69 -8.91 -14.87
C VAL A 124 -5.01 -8.28 -13.66
N TYR A 125 -5.26 -8.75 -12.45
CA TYR A 125 -4.82 -8.17 -11.21
C TYR A 125 -4.21 -9.21 -10.25
N LYS A 126 -3.30 -8.73 -9.40
CA LYS A 126 -2.79 -9.39 -8.19
C LYS A 126 -3.30 -8.62 -6.98
N TRP A 127 -3.71 -9.34 -5.94
CA TRP A 127 -4.12 -8.77 -4.66
C TRP A 127 -3.07 -9.07 -3.59
N TYR A 128 -2.69 -8.00 -2.89
CA TYR A 128 -1.84 -8.05 -1.72
C TYR A 128 -2.60 -7.48 -0.53
N GLU A 129 -2.34 -8.05 0.65
CA GLU A 129 -2.76 -7.45 1.91
C GLU A 129 -1.54 -6.83 2.57
N VAL A 130 -1.65 -5.54 2.87
CA VAL A 130 -0.63 -4.72 3.51
C VAL A 130 -1.01 -4.55 4.97
N VAL A 131 -0.10 -4.93 5.86
CA VAL A 131 -0.24 -4.74 7.31
C VAL A 131 0.37 -3.39 7.66
N MET A 132 -0.41 -2.56 8.32
CA MET A 132 -0.03 -1.21 8.73
C MET A 132 -0.30 -1.00 10.21
N VAL A 133 0.45 -0.08 10.81
CA VAL A 133 0.38 0.25 12.23
C VAL A 133 0.30 1.76 12.39
N ASP A 134 -0.56 2.19 13.32
CA ASP A 134 -0.61 3.56 13.78
C ASP A 134 0.51 3.82 14.82
N PRO A 135 1.52 4.64 14.50
CA PRO A 135 2.63 4.95 15.41
C PRO A 135 2.18 5.76 16.64
N ASN A 136 1.04 6.44 16.58
CA ASN A 136 0.57 7.34 17.64
C ASN A 136 -0.34 6.64 18.64
N HIS A 137 -0.87 5.46 18.32
CA HIS A 137 -1.88 4.77 19.12
C HIS A 137 -1.29 4.23 20.45
N PRO A 138 -1.93 4.48 21.61
CA PRO A 138 -1.39 4.09 22.92
C PRO A 138 -1.16 2.58 23.08
N ALA A 139 -2.03 1.76 22.49
CA ALA A 139 -1.88 0.30 22.50
C ALA A 139 -0.61 -0.18 21.78
N VAL A 140 -0.15 0.54 20.75
CA VAL A 140 1.09 0.24 20.01
C VAL A 140 2.30 0.74 20.81
N LYS A 141 2.21 1.92 21.41
CA LYS A 141 3.27 2.49 22.26
C LYS A 141 3.61 1.61 23.46
N LYS A 142 2.60 0.95 24.04
CA LYS A 142 2.76 0.01 25.16
C LYS A 142 3.29 -1.36 24.73
N ASP A 143 3.28 -1.70 23.44
CA ASP A 143 3.69 -3.03 22.95
C ASP A 143 5.21 -3.13 22.80
N ILE A 144 5.86 -3.98 23.59
CA ILE A 144 7.32 -4.12 23.62
C ILE A 144 7.91 -4.44 22.24
N GLU A 145 7.26 -5.29 21.45
CA GLU A 145 7.78 -5.72 20.15
C GLU A 145 7.60 -4.67 19.04
N ARG A 146 6.65 -3.74 19.22
CA ARG A 146 6.19 -2.84 18.15
C ARG A 146 6.35 -1.36 18.52
N ARG A 147 6.80 -1.07 19.74
CA ARG A 147 7.10 0.27 20.22
C ARG A 147 8.16 0.99 19.38
N TRP A 148 9.03 0.29 18.66
CA TRP A 148 10.00 0.94 17.75
C TRP A 148 9.32 1.75 16.64
N VAL A 149 8.07 1.45 16.29
CA VAL A 149 7.25 2.22 15.34
C VAL A 149 6.72 3.50 15.97
N SER A 150 6.67 3.58 17.31
CA SER A 150 6.19 4.77 18.03
C SER A 150 7.09 5.96 17.75
N GLY A 151 6.48 7.08 17.35
CA GLY A 151 7.21 8.31 17.02
C GLY A 151 7.79 8.33 15.60
N TYR A 152 7.59 7.26 14.82
CA TYR A 152 7.91 7.29 13.40
C TYR A 152 7.02 8.33 12.70
N LYS A 153 7.65 9.39 12.20
CA LYS A 153 6.99 10.41 11.40
C LYS A 153 7.20 10.03 9.94
N VAL A 154 6.10 9.75 9.24
CA VAL A 154 6.13 9.65 7.78
C VAL A 154 6.37 11.06 7.25
N GLU A 155 7.53 11.28 6.63
CA GLU A 155 7.78 12.55 5.95
C GLU A 155 6.71 12.75 4.86
N LYS A 156 6.04 13.90 4.89
CA LYS A 156 5.00 14.18 3.91
C LYS A 156 5.64 14.30 2.53
N ALA A 157 5.21 13.45 1.61
CA ALA A 157 5.65 13.52 0.21
C ALA A 157 5.22 14.84 -0.50
N ARG A 158 4.30 15.60 0.09
CA ARG A 158 3.95 16.96 -0.33
C ARG A 158 4.44 17.95 0.73
N PRO A 159 5.05 19.09 0.34
CA PRO A 159 5.41 20.13 1.28
C PRO A 159 4.16 20.59 2.05
N SER A 160 4.29 20.77 3.37
CA SER A 160 3.24 21.42 4.16
C SER A 160 3.02 22.84 3.62
N ARG A 161 1.83 23.42 3.84
CA ARG A 161 1.55 24.81 3.44
C ARG A 161 2.61 25.77 4.00
N GLU A 162 3.04 25.59 5.25
CA GLU A 162 4.15 26.35 5.84
C GLU A 162 5.46 26.19 5.09
N LEU A 163 5.84 24.95 4.72
CA LEU A 163 7.05 24.71 3.94
C LEU A 163 6.94 25.33 2.54
N LEU A 164 5.75 25.28 1.93
CA LEU A 164 5.45 25.93 0.66
C LEU A 164 5.57 27.45 0.75
N LEU A 165 4.96 28.07 1.77
CA LEU A 165 5.07 29.52 2.01
C LEU A 165 6.51 29.92 2.30
N LYS A 166 7.28 29.10 3.02
CA LYS A 166 8.71 29.32 3.28
C LYS A 166 9.58 29.15 2.03
N ILE A 167 9.19 28.27 1.11
CA ILE A 167 9.84 28.10 -0.21
C ILE A 167 9.50 29.28 -1.12
N LEU A 168 8.24 29.71 -1.17
CA LEU A 168 7.75 30.83 -1.98
C LEU A 168 8.36 32.15 -1.53
N SER A 169 8.40 32.40 -0.21
CA SER A 169 9.07 33.58 0.35
C SER A 169 10.58 33.57 0.07
N LYS A 170 11.23 32.41 0.15
CA LYS A 170 12.66 32.25 -0.20
C LYS A 170 12.91 32.40 -1.70
N ALA A 171 11.92 32.08 -2.54
CA ALA A 171 11.95 32.26 -3.99
C ALA A 171 11.58 33.70 -4.43
N LYS A 172 11.30 34.62 -3.49
CA LYS A 172 10.81 35.99 -3.76
C LYS A 172 9.58 36.03 -4.68
N LEU A 173 8.72 35.02 -4.57
CA LEU A 173 7.40 35.03 -5.21
C LEU A 173 6.41 35.50 -4.14
N ASP A 174 5.97 36.75 -4.26
CA ASP A 174 4.97 37.32 -3.36
C ASP A 174 3.63 36.64 -3.62
N VAL A 175 3.18 35.84 -2.64
CA VAL A 175 1.76 35.48 -2.57
C VAL A 175 1.12 36.59 -1.77
N GLU A 176 0.58 37.58 -2.46
CA GLU A 176 -0.27 38.60 -1.86
C GLU A 176 -1.40 37.89 -1.09
N ASN A 177 -1.42 38.09 0.22
CA ASN A 177 -2.55 37.68 1.03
C ASN A 177 -3.67 38.70 0.76
N GLU A 178 -4.64 38.33 -0.07
CA GLU A 178 -5.95 38.98 -0.13
C GLU A 178 -6.68 38.76 1.21
N GLN A 179 -6.30 39.53 2.22
CA GLN A 179 -7.08 39.76 3.42
C GLN A 179 -6.93 41.22 3.81
N LYS A 180 -7.66 42.08 3.10
CA LYS A 180 -8.16 43.39 3.54
C LYS A 180 -9.19 43.82 2.49
N ASP A 181 -10.46 43.54 2.78
CA ASP A 181 -11.59 44.41 2.48
C ASP A 181 -12.90 43.67 2.83
N SER A 182 -13.26 43.77 4.11
CA SER A 182 -14.65 43.85 4.57
C SER A 182 -14.60 44.36 5.99
N GLN A 183 -14.74 45.68 6.11
CA GLN A 183 -15.42 46.29 7.25
C GLN A 183 -16.86 45.74 7.32
#